data_AF-A0A1A8X2M2-F1
#
_entry.id   AF-A0A1A8X2M2-F1
#
_cell.length_a   1.000
_cell.length_b   1.000
_cell.length_c   1.000
_cell.angle_alpha   90.00
_cell.angle_beta   90.00
_cell.angle_gamma   90.00
#
_symmetry.space_group_name_H-M   'P 1'
#
loop_
_entity.id
_entity.type
_entity.pdbx_description
1 polymer ?
#
loop_
_entity_poly.entity_id
_entity_poly.type
_entity_poly.pdbx_seq_one_letter_code
_entity_poly.pdbx_strand_id
1 'polypeptide(L)' 'NQTASYYVSLVDIDVDVYDTLNEEYAIKVLPTFIFYFFLNNEWIITQRIEGASEKELERAFKKYSISKAN' A
#
# COMPACT_ATOMS: atom_id res chain seq x y z
N ASN A 1 16.60 -14.10 12.48
CA ASN A 1 15.39 -13.30 12.16
C ASN A 1 15.61 -11.86 12.59
N GLN A 2 15.84 -10.96 11.65
CA GLN A 2 15.83 -9.52 11.90
C GLN A 2 14.49 -8.98 11.40
N THR A 3 13.74 -8.31 12.27
CA THR A 3 12.48 -7.65 11.90
C THR A 3 12.81 -6.42 11.07
N ALA A 4 12.43 -6.41 9.79
CA ALA A 4 12.55 -5.22 8.95
C ALA A 4 11.50 -4.19 9.39
N SER A 5 11.92 -2.94 9.58
CA SER A 5 11.05 -1.83 9.97
C SER A 5 11.05 -0.77 8.87
N TYR A 6 9.92 -0.11 8.63
CA TYR A 6 9.76 0.91 7.59
C TYR A 6 9.12 2.19 8.12
N TYR A 7 9.51 3.34 7.59
CA TYR A 7 8.77 4.60 7.75
C TYR A 7 7.61 4.61 6.75
N VAL A 8 6.39 4.36 7.24
CA VAL A 8 5.17 4.31 6.43
C VAL A 8 4.00 4.91 7.20
N SER A 9 3.03 5.44 6.47
CA SER A 9 1.67 5.71 6.96
C SER A 9 0.76 4.64 6.40
N LEU A 10 0.10 3.89 7.29
CA LEU A 10 -0.88 2.87 6.91
C LEU A 10 -2.27 3.44 7.12
N VAL A 11 -3.09 3.37 6.07
CA VAL A 11 -4.49 3.79 6.09
C VAL A 11 -5.33 2.59 5.72
N ASP A 12 -6.24 2.21 6.60
CA ASP A 12 -7.23 1.17 6.35
C ASP A 12 -8.53 1.82 5.88
N ILE A 13 -9.14 1.27 4.83
CA ILE A 13 -10.32 1.83 4.17
C ILE A 13 -11.35 0.73 4.03
N ASP A 14 -12.46 0.90 4.73
CA ASP A 14 -13.66 0.09 4.53
C ASP A 14 -14.41 0.62 3.29
N VAL A 15 -14.38 -0.15 2.20
CA VAL A 15 -15.00 0.21 0.92
C VAL A 15 -16.53 0.27 0.99
N ASP A 16 -17.15 -0.37 1.97
CA ASP A 16 -18.59 -0.33 2.17
C ASP A 16 -19.02 0.97 2.87
N VAL A 17 -18.10 1.62 3.60
CA VAL A 17 -18.30 2.92 4.25
C VAL A 17 -17.90 4.07 3.32
N TYR A 18 -16.86 3.88 2.52
CA TYR A 18 -16.31 4.89 1.61
C TYR A 18 -16.49 4.50 0.13
N ASP A 19 -17.74 4.35 -0.28
CA ASP A 19 -18.16 3.95 -1.64
C ASP A 19 -17.54 4.80 -2.77
N THR A 20 -17.43 6.10 -2.56
CA THR A 20 -16.87 7.04 -3.55
C THR A 20 -15.39 6.74 -3.83
N LEU A 21 -14.62 6.35 -2.80
CA LEU A 21 -13.23 5.92 -2.98
C LEU A 21 -13.16 4.56 -3.66
N ASN A 22 -14.08 3.65 -3.36
CA ASN A 22 -14.16 2.36 -4.04
C ASN A 22 -14.35 2.54 -5.56
N GLU A 23 -15.26 3.44 -5.96
CA GLU A 23 -15.50 3.78 -7.36
C GLU A 23 -14.30 4.47 -8.01
N GLU A 24 -13.75 5.51 -7.36
CA GLU A 24 -12.60 6.29 -7.87
C GLU A 24 -11.39 5.39 -8.14
N TYR A 25 -11.09 4.47 -7.21
CA TYR A 25 -9.96 3.55 -7.32
C TYR A 25 -10.30 2.24 -8.03
N ALA A 26 -11.55 2.07 -8.46
CA ALA A 26 -12.06 0.87 -9.10
C ALA A 26 -11.61 -0.41 -8.38
N ILE A 27 -11.90 -0.54 -7.08
CA ILE A 27 -11.55 -1.73 -6.31
C ILE A 27 -12.47 -2.88 -6.73
N LYS A 28 -11.87 -3.98 -7.20
CA LYS A 28 -12.61 -5.16 -7.70
C LYS A 28 -12.41 -6.41 -6.84
N VAL A 29 -11.39 -6.39 -5.98
CA VAL A 29 -10.95 -7.52 -5.16
C VAL A 29 -10.63 -7.00 -3.76
N LEU A 30 -11.00 -7.76 -2.73
CA LEU A 30 -10.63 -7.47 -1.35
C LEU A 30 -9.72 -8.58 -0.79
N PRO A 31 -8.67 -8.23 -0.01
CA PRO A 31 -8.14 -6.87 0.14
C PRO A 31 -7.44 -6.39 -1.14
N THR A 32 -7.38 -5.07 -1.34
CA THR A 32 -6.49 -4.43 -2.33
C THR A 32 -5.58 -3.46 -1.60
N PHE A 33 -4.28 -3.56 -1.84
CA PHE A 33 -3.27 -2.67 -1.27
C PHE A 33 -2.74 -1.74 -2.37
N ILE A 34 -2.77 -0.43 -2.13
CA ILE A 34 -2.22 0.58 -3.04
C ILE A 34 -1.09 1.30 -2.32
N PHE A 35 0.11 1.24 -2.89
CA PHE A 35 1.28 1.92 -2.38
C PHE A 35 1.43 3.28 -3.07
N TYR A 36 1.61 4.31 -2.25
CA TYR A 36 1.88 5.66 -2.69
C TYR A 36 3.30 6.08 -2.29
N PHE A 37 3.89 6.96 -3.10
CA PHE A 37 5.11 7.67 -2.73
C PHE A 37 4.98 9.13 -3.10
N PHE A 38 5.51 10.03 -2.27
CA PHE A 38 5.50 11.46 -2.54
C PHE A 38 6.80 11.85 -3.23
N LEU A 39 6.73 12.20 -4.52
CA LEU A 39 7.88 12.64 -5.34
C LEU A 39 7.50 13.90 -6.09
N ASN A 40 8.43 14.85 -6.21
CA ASN A 40 8.24 16.09 -6.99
C ASN A 40 6.95 16.86 -6.62
N ASN A 41 6.62 16.89 -5.33
CA ASN A 41 5.40 17.51 -4.78
C ASN A 41 4.07 16.85 -5.18
N GLU A 42 4.09 15.61 -5.66
CA GLU A 42 2.89 14.86 -6.03
C GLU A 42 2.88 13.45 -5.43
N TRP A 43 1.70 12.94 -5.11
CA TRP A 43 1.49 11.56 -4.71
C TRP A 43 1.35 10.68 -5.94
N ILE A 44 2.24 9.72 -6.09
CA ILE A 44 2.22 8.76 -7.20
C ILE A 44 1.90 7.35 -6.69
N ILE A 45 1.06 6.62 -7.43
CA ILE A 45 0.84 5.19 -7.18
C ILE A 45 2.05 4.42 -7.70
N THR A 46 2.75 3.72 -6.80
CA THR A 46 3.94 2.93 -7.16
C THR A 46 3.62 1.46 -7.36
N GLN A 47 2.60 0.95 -6.68
CA GLN A 47 2.18 -0.45 -6.78
C GLN A 47 0.71 -0.63 -6.38
N ARG A 48 0.01 -1.53 -7.06
CA ARG A 48 -1.27 -2.11 -6.65
C ARG A 48 -1.10 -3.61 -6.47
N ILE A 49 -1.65 -4.18 -5.40
CA ILE A 49 -1.68 -5.62 -5.14
C ILE A 49 -3.12 -6.00 -4.80
N GLU A 50 -3.67 -6.96 -5.53
CA GLU A 50 -4.98 -7.53 -5.25
C GLU A 50 -4.81 -8.88 -4.54
N GLY A 51 -5.53 -9.07 -3.45
CA GLY A 51 -5.40 -10.23 -2.58
C GLY A 51 -4.40 -10.06 -1.43
N ALA A 52 -4.34 -11.08 -0.58
CA ALA A 52 -3.63 -11.05 0.70
C ALA A 52 -2.32 -11.85 0.71
N SER A 53 -1.60 -11.91 -0.42
CA SER A 53 -0.34 -12.66 -0.50
C SER A 53 0.74 -11.99 0.35
N GLU A 54 1.03 -12.55 1.52
CA GLU A 54 2.06 -12.05 2.45
C GLU A 54 3.41 -11.88 1.75
N LYS A 55 3.81 -12.86 0.93
CA LYS A 55 5.07 -12.83 0.18
C LYS A 55 5.15 -11.67 -0.82
N GLU A 56 4.04 -11.31 -1.46
CA GLU A 56 3.99 -10.18 -2.38
C GLU A 56 4.00 -8.85 -1.63
N LEU A 57 3.25 -8.77 -0.54
CA LEU A 57 3.24 -7.61 0.34
C LEU A 57 4.64 -7.34 0.90
N GLU A 58 5.31 -8.35 1.45
CA GLU A 58 6.69 -8.20 1.95
C GLU A 58 7.65 -7.67 0.88
N ARG A 59 7.52 -8.17 -0.36
CA ARG A 59 8.35 -7.71 -1.49
C ARG A 59 8.03 -6.27 -1.85
N ALA A 60 6.76 -5.87 -1.82
CA ALA A 60 6.34 -4.50 -2.09
C ALA A 60 6.82 -3.54 -1.01
N PHE A 61 6.67 -3.87 0.28
CA PHE A 61 7.23 -3.07 1.38
C PHE A 61 8.74 -2.90 1.25
N LYS A 62 9.49 -3.97 0.92
CA LYS A 62 10.93 -3.89 0.69
C LYS A 62 11.32 -2.96 -0.47
N LYS A 63 10.50 -2.92 -1.53
CA LYS A 63 10.81 -2.20 -2.77
C LYS A 63 10.31 -0.75 -2.77
N TYR A 64 9.16 -0.49 -2.15
CA TYR A 64 8.42 0.77 -2.29
C TYR A 64 8.29 1.56 -0.98
N SER A 65 8.80 1.05 0.14
CA SER A 65 8.81 1.76 1.43
C SER A 65 10.22 2.17 1.85
N ILE A 66 10.31 3.19 2.71
CA ILE A 66 11.59 3.67 3.25
C ILE A 66 11.98 2.80 4.45
N SER A 67 13.06 2.03 4.33
CA SER A 67 13.59 1.24 5.44
C SER A 67 14.04 2.13 6.60
N LYS A 68 13.67 1.75 7.84
CA LYS A 68 14.34 2.24 9.03
C LYS A 68 15.67 1.50 9.12
N ALA A 69 16.73 2.08 8.56
CA ALA A 69 18.08 1.57 8.83
C ALA A 69 18.33 1.61 10.35
N ASN A 70 18.89 0.52 10.89
CA ASN A 70 19.42 0.49 12.25
C ASN A 70 20.69 1.33 12.34
#